data_AF-A0A954WTK4-F1
#
_entry.id   AF-A0A954WTK4-F1
#
_cell.length_a   1.000
_cell.length_b   1.000
_cell.length_c   1.000
_cell.angle_alpha   90.00
_cell.angle_beta   90.00
_cell.angle_gamma   90.00
#
_symmetry.space_group_name_H-M   'P 1'
#
loop_
_entity.id
_entity.type
_entity.pdbx_description
1 polymer ?
#
loop_
_entity_poly.entity_id
_entity_poly.type
_entity_poly.pdbx_seq_one_letter_code
_entity_poly.pdbx_strand_id
1 'polypeptide(L)'
;VHADREMLIPVLAGNYHSYFIHGQILFTTPSQEFLKGLRAATMTLAGMESPLVTRSVERPKPGEELVMIGPRLFTHSTSEGYEGIALGVVERIDDTDVTNLAHAAKLILEGSGEYVKLQLKGCATQILTFRREEIANATEEILEDEGIRSQYSDDLAEIFER
;
A
#
# COMPACT_ATOMS: atom_id res chain seq x y z
N VAL A 1 -14.33 -13.20 23.63
CA VAL A 1 -14.86 -11.82 23.67
C VAL A 1 -13.72 -10.87 23.35
N HIS A 2 -13.67 -10.29 22.15
CA HIS A 2 -12.97 -9.04 21.79
C HIS A 2 -13.30 -8.72 20.31
N ALA A 3 -14.59 -8.57 20.00
CA ALA A 3 -15.05 -8.23 18.65
C ALA A 3 -15.23 -6.72 18.43
N ASP A 4 -15.20 -5.88 19.48
CA ASP A 4 -15.58 -4.46 19.42
C ASP A 4 -14.44 -3.46 19.66
N ARG A 5 -13.18 -3.90 19.67
CA ARG A 5 -12.07 -2.94 19.76
C ARG A 5 -11.72 -2.46 18.36
N GLU A 6 -12.04 -1.20 18.08
CA GLU A 6 -11.56 -0.50 16.88
C GLU A 6 -10.02 -0.52 16.88
N MET A 7 -9.43 -1.11 15.83
CA MET A 7 -7.99 -1.27 15.66
C MET A 7 -7.56 -0.63 14.35
N LEU A 8 -6.40 0.02 14.36
CA LEU A 8 -5.84 0.64 13.16
C LEU A 8 -5.60 -0.38 12.04
N ILE A 9 -5.23 -1.60 12.43
CA ILE A 9 -5.21 -2.76 11.54
C ILE A 9 -6.46 -3.58 11.87
N PRO A 10 -7.54 -3.47 11.08
CA PRO A 10 -8.82 -4.08 11.41
C PRO A 10 -8.82 -5.60 11.20
N VAL A 11 -9.83 -6.26 11.77
CA VAL A 11 -10.19 -7.65 11.43
C VAL A 11 -10.98 -7.60 10.13
N LEU A 12 -10.56 -8.34 9.11
CA LEU A 12 -11.25 -8.33 7.82
C LEU A 12 -12.65 -8.93 7.90
N ALA A 13 -12.80 -10.01 8.69
CA ALA A 13 -14.07 -10.69 8.90
C ALA A 13 -14.81 -11.14 7.62
N GLY A 14 -14.07 -11.46 6.55
CA GLY A 14 -14.63 -11.90 5.28
C GLY A 14 -15.07 -10.77 4.33
N ASN A 15 -14.88 -9.51 4.72
CA ASN A 15 -15.04 -8.38 3.80
C ASN A 15 -13.98 -8.41 2.69
N TYR A 16 -14.24 -7.70 1.60
CA TYR A 16 -13.27 -7.53 0.52
C TYR A 16 -12.12 -6.60 0.98
N HIS A 17 -10.90 -6.84 0.51
CA HIS A 17 -9.77 -5.94 0.79
C HIS A 17 -9.84 -4.72 -0.12
N SER A 18 -9.77 -3.53 0.46
CA SER A 18 -9.57 -2.31 -0.30
C SER A 18 -8.17 -2.31 -0.93
N TYR A 19 -8.09 -2.01 -2.21
CA TYR A 19 -6.83 -1.95 -2.93
C TYR A 19 -6.90 -1.01 -4.14
N PHE A 20 -5.73 -0.55 -4.57
CA PHE A 20 -5.56 -0.10 -5.95
C PHE A 20 -4.17 -0.48 -6.45
N ILE A 21 -4.03 -0.56 -7.77
CA ILE A 21 -2.79 -0.90 -8.46
C ILE A 21 -2.33 0.34 -9.22
N HIS A 22 -1.04 0.65 -9.11
CA HIS A 22 -0.41 1.69 -9.91
C HIS A 22 0.99 1.21 -10.32
N GLY A 23 1.16 1.01 -11.62
CA GLY A 23 2.25 0.24 -12.21
C GLY A 23 2.39 -1.12 -11.53
N GLN A 24 3.61 -1.43 -11.10
CA GLN A 24 3.95 -2.69 -10.45
C GLN A 24 3.53 -2.81 -8.98
N ILE A 25 2.91 -1.77 -8.42
CA ILE A 25 2.67 -1.68 -6.98
C ILE A 25 1.20 -1.90 -6.69
N LEU A 26 0.92 -2.93 -5.89
CA LEU A 26 -0.36 -3.10 -5.20
C LEU A 26 -0.34 -2.28 -3.91
N PHE A 27 -1.19 -1.25 -3.82
CA PHE A 27 -1.47 -0.54 -2.58
C PHE A 27 -2.71 -1.12 -1.93
N THR A 28 -2.62 -1.40 -0.63
CA THR A 28 -3.74 -1.99 0.14
C THR A 28 -3.60 -1.66 1.62
N THR A 29 -4.60 -2.04 2.42
CA THR A 29 -4.57 -1.93 3.88
C THR A 29 -4.31 -3.30 4.52
N PRO A 30 -3.54 -3.37 5.62
CA PRO A 30 -3.32 -4.62 6.32
C PRO A 30 -4.57 -5.04 7.12
N SER A 31 -4.71 -6.35 7.35
CA SER A 31 -5.69 -6.93 8.26
C SER A 31 -5.04 -7.81 9.33
N GLN A 32 -5.74 -8.04 10.43
CA GLN A 32 -5.27 -8.96 11.49
C GLN A 32 -5.04 -10.37 10.96
N GLU A 33 -5.88 -10.82 10.03
CA GLU A 33 -5.75 -12.10 9.33
C GLU A 33 -4.48 -12.15 8.49
N PHE A 34 -4.19 -11.08 7.75
CA PHE A 34 -2.97 -10.96 6.97
C PHE A 34 -1.72 -11.00 7.86
N LEU A 35 -1.70 -10.24 8.96
CA LEU A 35 -0.58 -10.24 9.91
C LEU A 35 -0.30 -11.62 10.50
N LYS A 36 -1.34 -12.43 10.76
CA LYS A 36 -1.17 -13.82 11.24
C LYS A 36 -0.45 -14.70 10.21
N GLY A 37 -0.58 -14.39 8.92
CA GLY A 37 0.16 -15.06 7.84
C GLY A 37 1.64 -14.68 7.78
N LEU A 38 2.01 -13.50 8.29
CA LEU A 38 3.38 -12.96 8.21
C LEU A 38 4.36 -13.49 9.28
N ARG A 39 4.07 -14.62 9.95
CA ARG A 39 4.89 -15.14 11.07
C ARG A 39 6.37 -15.26 10.73
N ALA A 40 6.71 -15.69 9.51
CA ALA A 40 8.09 -15.82 9.07
C ALA A 40 8.80 -14.46 8.89
N ALA A 41 8.05 -13.40 8.55
CA ALA A 41 8.55 -12.06 8.32
C ALA A 41 8.53 -11.17 9.58
N THR A 42 7.85 -11.59 10.66
CA THR A 42 7.63 -10.76 11.86
C THR A 42 8.93 -10.24 12.47
N MET A 43 9.98 -11.07 12.58
CA MET A 43 11.26 -10.65 13.15
C MET A 43 11.96 -9.59 12.30
N THR A 44 11.94 -9.75 10.97
CA THR A 44 12.49 -8.77 10.03
C THR A 44 11.72 -7.45 10.11
N LEU A 45 10.39 -7.51 10.06
CA LEU A 45 9.53 -6.33 10.15
C LEU A 45 9.69 -5.59 11.48
N ALA A 46 9.88 -6.32 12.59
CA ALA A 46 10.18 -5.72 13.89
C ALA A 46 11.54 -5.02 13.89
N GLY A 47 12.58 -5.64 13.32
CA GLY A 47 13.90 -5.03 13.17
C GLY A 47 13.91 -3.78 12.27
N MET A 48 12.96 -3.68 11.34
CA MET A 48 12.74 -2.50 10.50
C MET A 48 11.81 -1.45 11.15
N GLU A 49 11.35 -1.68 12.38
CA GLU A 49 10.37 -0.82 13.08
C GLU A 49 9.07 -0.61 12.28
N SER A 50 8.66 -1.63 11.50
CA SER A 50 7.48 -1.55 10.65
C SER A 50 6.21 -1.27 11.44
N PRO A 51 5.34 -0.32 11.01
CA PRO A 51 4.03 -0.09 11.60
C PRO A 51 3.12 -1.33 11.61
N LEU A 52 3.35 -2.28 10.70
CA LEU A 52 2.65 -3.57 10.69
C LEU A 52 2.86 -4.36 11.99
N VAL A 53 3.95 -4.10 12.71
CA VAL A 53 4.26 -4.70 14.01
C VAL A 53 4.03 -3.69 15.13
N THR A 54 4.65 -2.51 15.04
CA THR A 54 4.69 -1.52 16.13
C THR A 54 3.33 -0.90 16.44
N ARG A 55 2.41 -0.88 15.46
CA ARG A 55 1.05 -0.33 15.60
C ARG A 55 -0.06 -1.38 15.47
N SER A 56 0.29 -2.68 15.50
CA SER A 56 -0.63 -3.80 15.22
C SER A 56 -1.86 -3.92 16.14
N VAL A 57 -1.80 -3.32 17.32
CA VAL A 57 -2.88 -3.32 18.33
C VAL A 57 -3.31 -1.90 18.76
N GLU A 58 -2.84 -0.89 18.03
CA GLU A 58 -3.18 0.51 18.26
C GLU A 58 -4.62 0.80 17.81
N ARG A 59 -5.25 1.82 18.41
CA ARG A 59 -6.54 2.34 17.94
C ARG A 59 -6.30 3.36 16.82
N PRO A 60 -7.15 3.43 15.79
CA PRO A 60 -7.00 4.43 14.74
C PRO A 60 -7.41 5.82 15.25
N LYS A 61 -6.83 6.86 14.64
CA LYS A 61 -7.44 8.20 14.62
C LYS A 61 -8.61 8.21 13.62
N PRO A 62 -9.53 9.19 13.70
CA PRO A 62 -10.64 9.27 12.76
C PRO A 62 -10.19 9.25 11.30
N GLY A 63 -10.63 8.25 10.53
CA GLY A 63 -10.31 8.08 9.12
C GLY A 63 -8.86 7.66 8.81
N GLU A 64 -8.09 7.25 9.81
CA GLU A 64 -6.71 6.78 9.65
C GLU A 64 -6.66 5.32 9.21
N GLU A 65 -5.85 5.03 8.19
CA GLU A 65 -5.52 3.67 7.77
C GLU A 65 -4.01 3.58 7.51
N LEU A 66 -3.44 2.39 7.74
CA LEU A 66 -2.11 2.09 7.22
C LEU A 66 -2.21 1.68 5.76
N VAL A 67 -1.52 2.39 4.88
CA VAL A 67 -1.36 2.00 3.47
C VAL A 67 -0.05 1.24 3.34
N MET A 68 -0.11 0.03 2.80
CA MET A 68 1.07 -0.80 2.56
C MET A 68 1.20 -1.18 1.09
N ILE A 69 2.44 -1.43 0.69
CA ILE A 69 2.77 -2.17 -0.52
C ILE A 69 2.43 -3.65 -0.28
N GLY A 70 1.82 -4.28 -1.27
CA GLY A 70 1.47 -5.68 -1.27
C GLY A 70 2.65 -6.62 -1.03
N PRO A 71 2.38 -7.93 -0.89
CA PRO A 71 3.40 -8.93 -0.57
C PRO A 71 4.45 -9.16 -1.67
N ARG A 72 4.18 -8.69 -2.90
CA ARG A 72 5.10 -8.69 -4.03
C ARG A 72 4.77 -7.50 -4.93
N LEU A 73 5.76 -7.07 -5.71
CA LEU A 73 5.50 -6.26 -6.90
C LEU A 73 5.04 -7.18 -8.03
N PHE A 74 4.24 -6.63 -8.94
CA PHE A 74 4.02 -7.28 -10.22
C PHE A 74 5.31 -7.28 -11.04
N THR A 75 5.52 -8.34 -11.80
CA THR A 75 6.76 -8.49 -12.57
C THR A 75 6.69 -7.58 -13.80
N HIS A 76 7.53 -6.55 -13.83
CA HIS A 76 7.59 -5.60 -14.94
C HIS A 76 8.97 -4.93 -14.99
N SER A 77 9.39 -4.41 -16.15
CA SER A 77 10.71 -3.76 -16.33
C SER A 77 10.92 -2.57 -15.38
N THR A 78 9.85 -1.84 -15.05
CA THR A 78 9.86 -0.72 -14.08
C THR A 78 10.14 -1.14 -12.63
N SER A 79 10.14 -2.45 -12.35
CA SER A 79 10.41 -2.99 -11.01
C SER A 79 11.90 -3.25 -10.74
N GLU A 80 12.76 -3.21 -11.78
CA GLU A 80 14.19 -3.46 -11.63
C GLU A 80 14.86 -2.44 -10.69
N GLY A 81 15.68 -2.94 -9.75
CA GLY A 81 16.35 -2.11 -8.75
C GLY A 81 15.48 -1.70 -7.56
N TYR A 82 14.24 -2.20 -7.50
CA TYR A 82 13.30 -1.98 -6.40
C TYR A 82 13.02 -3.27 -5.60
N GLU A 83 14.06 -4.03 -5.30
CA GLU A 83 13.93 -5.24 -4.49
C GLU A 83 13.71 -4.94 -2.99
N GLY A 84 12.99 -5.83 -2.31
CA GLY A 84 12.87 -5.78 -0.85
C GLY A 84 11.90 -4.75 -0.28
N ILE A 85 11.04 -4.15 -1.13
CA ILE A 85 10.06 -3.13 -0.70
C ILE A 85 8.69 -3.71 -0.34
N ALA A 86 8.51 -5.02 -0.49
CA ALA A 86 7.29 -5.72 -0.14
C ALA A 86 6.93 -5.51 1.34
N LEU A 87 5.63 -5.36 1.63
CA LEU A 87 5.12 -5.09 2.98
C LEU A 87 5.54 -3.73 3.57
N GLY A 88 6.18 -2.87 2.78
CA GLY A 88 6.52 -1.51 3.19
C GLY A 88 5.27 -0.68 3.44
N VAL A 89 5.22 0.02 4.58
CA VAL A 89 4.11 0.95 4.89
C VAL A 89 4.45 2.31 4.30
N VAL A 90 3.57 2.85 3.46
CA VAL A 90 3.76 4.16 2.81
C VAL A 90 3.50 5.26 3.83
N GLU A 91 4.53 6.02 4.15
CA GLU A 91 4.47 7.17 5.03
C GLU A 91 4.07 8.44 4.26
N ARG A 92 4.73 8.68 3.12
CA ARG A 92 4.53 9.88 2.30
C ARG A 92 4.50 9.53 0.83
N ILE A 93 3.70 10.29 0.09
CA ILE A 93 3.73 10.33 -1.37
C ILE A 93 4.16 11.75 -1.77
N ASP A 94 5.25 11.81 -2.51
CA ASP A 94 6.07 12.98 -2.76
C ASP A 94 6.54 13.63 -1.45
N ASP A 95 5.82 14.66 -1.02
CA ASP A 95 6.08 15.40 0.21
C ASP A 95 4.83 15.52 1.10
N THR A 96 3.81 14.68 0.85
CA THR A 96 2.54 14.69 1.61
C THR A 96 2.38 13.43 2.42
N ASP A 97 2.08 13.58 3.72
CA ASP A 97 1.81 12.45 4.62
C ASP A 97 0.53 11.72 4.19
N VAL A 98 0.62 10.40 4.08
CA VAL A 98 -0.51 9.54 3.74
C VAL A 98 -1.34 9.28 4.99
N THR A 99 -2.66 9.43 4.87
CA THR A 99 -3.58 9.24 6.01
C THR A 99 -4.44 7.98 5.87
N ASN A 100 -4.78 7.59 4.65
CA ASN A 100 -5.57 6.39 4.33
C ASN A 100 -5.43 6.02 2.84
N LEU A 101 -6.01 4.90 2.43
CA LEU A 101 -5.84 4.36 1.07
C LEU A 101 -6.45 5.28 0.00
N ALA A 102 -7.63 5.82 0.26
CA ALA A 102 -8.29 6.79 -0.62
C ALA A 102 -7.44 8.06 -0.82
N HIS A 103 -6.81 8.56 0.24
CA HIS A 103 -5.91 9.70 0.16
C HIS A 103 -4.65 9.36 -0.66
N ALA A 104 -4.07 8.17 -0.47
CA ALA A 104 -2.93 7.71 -1.27
C ALA A 104 -3.25 7.66 -2.77
N ALA A 105 -4.41 7.10 -3.14
CA ALA A 105 -4.87 7.06 -4.53
C ALA A 105 -4.98 8.47 -5.14
N LYS A 106 -5.60 9.42 -4.42
CA LYS A 106 -5.70 10.81 -4.85
C LYS A 106 -4.34 11.47 -5.07
N LEU A 107 -3.40 11.31 -4.14
CA LEU A 107 -2.05 11.88 -4.26
C LEU A 107 -1.30 11.36 -5.48
N ILE A 108 -1.49 10.09 -5.82
CA ILE A 108 -0.89 9.49 -7.02
C ILE A 108 -1.52 10.06 -8.29
N LEU A 109 -2.85 10.08 -8.38
CA LEU A 109 -3.57 10.49 -9.59
C LEU A 109 -3.51 12.00 -9.86
N GLU A 110 -3.57 12.83 -8.81
CA GLU A 110 -3.59 14.29 -8.92
C GLU A 110 -2.17 14.90 -8.94
N GLY A 111 -1.14 14.11 -8.67
CA GLY A 111 0.25 14.58 -8.64
C GLY A 111 0.79 14.93 -10.03
N SER A 112 1.41 16.11 -10.16
CA SER A 112 1.82 16.69 -11.44
C SER A 112 3.34 16.76 -11.69
N GLY A 113 4.16 16.29 -10.75
CA GLY A 113 5.62 16.26 -10.90
C GLY A 113 6.10 15.18 -11.89
N GLU A 114 7.29 15.32 -12.46
CA GLU A 114 7.89 14.31 -13.36
C GLU A 114 8.03 12.93 -12.69
N TYR A 115 8.30 12.94 -11.38
CA TYR A 115 8.46 11.74 -10.57
C TYR A 115 7.38 11.64 -9.51
N VAL A 116 7.01 10.41 -9.16
CA VAL A 116 6.31 10.07 -7.93
C VAL A 116 7.30 9.47 -6.95
N LYS A 117 7.34 10.01 -5.72
CA LYS A 117 8.20 9.48 -4.66
C LYS A 117 7.37 8.78 -3.59
N LEU A 118 7.71 7.56 -3.23
CA LEU A 118 7.07 6.84 -2.14
C LEU A 118 8.07 6.71 -1.00
N GLN A 119 7.81 7.40 0.12
CA GLN A 119 8.59 7.25 1.33
C GLN A 119 7.97 6.15 2.18
N LEU A 120 8.76 5.12 2.51
CA LEU A 120 8.34 4.02 3.37
C LEU A 120 8.74 4.26 4.83
N LYS A 121 7.86 3.88 5.76
CA LYS A 121 8.09 3.96 7.20
C LYS A 121 9.00 2.84 7.68
N GLY A 122 9.99 3.18 8.51
CA GLY A 122 10.85 2.20 9.21
C GLY A 122 12.25 2.77 9.52
N CYS A 123 13.10 1.95 10.13
CA CYS A 123 14.44 2.38 10.60
C CYS A 123 15.37 2.87 9.48
N ALA A 124 15.19 2.41 8.24
CA ALA A 124 16.04 2.74 7.10
C ALA A 124 15.31 3.55 6.02
N THR A 125 14.27 4.32 6.39
CA THR A 125 13.38 5.13 5.53
C THR A 125 13.75 5.09 4.04
N GLN A 126 13.05 4.25 3.28
CA GLN A 126 13.33 4.07 1.86
C GLN A 126 12.48 5.01 1.03
N ILE A 127 13.10 5.69 0.05
CA ILE A 127 12.38 6.55 -0.90
C ILE A 127 12.47 5.90 -2.28
N LEU A 128 11.33 5.44 -2.78
CA LEU A 128 11.18 4.88 -4.12
C LEU A 128 10.83 6.01 -5.07
N THR A 129 11.46 6.10 -6.24
CA THR A 129 11.26 7.23 -7.16
C THR A 129 10.99 6.74 -8.57
N PHE A 130 9.75 6.88 -9.03
CA PHE A 130 9.34 6.42 -10.36
C PHE A 130 9.02 7.60 -11.27
N ARG A 131 9.31 7.48 -12.57
CA ARG A 131 8.76 8.40 -13.56
C ARG A 131 7.26 8.19 -13.64
N ARG A 132 6.45 9.25 -13.48
CA ARG A 132 4.98 9.12 -13.42
C ARG A 132 4.39 8.54 -14.68
N GLU A 133 4.83 9.03 -15.83
CA GLU A 133 4.35 8.57 -17.13
C GLU A 133 4.64 7.07 -17.31
N GLU A 134 5.85 6.63 -16.95
CA GLU A 134 6.28 5.25 -17.11
C GLU A 134 5.49 4.28 -16.22
N ILE A 135 5.34 4.62 -14.92
CA ILE A 135 4.59 3.77 -13.98
C ILE A 135 3.08 3.79 -14.29
N ALA A 136 2.54 4.91 -14.78
CA ALA A 136 1.15 4.98 -15.22
C ALA A 136 0.91 4.08 -16.44
N ASN A 137 1.75 4.19 -17.47
CA ASN A 137 1.64 3.37 -18.69
C ASN A 137 1.81 1.88 -18.39
N ALA A 138 2.72 1.51 -17.47
CA ALA A 138 2.91 0.12 -17.05
C ALA A 138 1.66 -0.49 -16.39
N THR A 139 0.74 0.32 -15.87
CA THR A 139 -0.42 -0.19 -15.14
C THR A 139 -1.32 -1.04 -16.03
N GLU A 140 -1.66 -0.56 -17.23
CA GLU A 140 -2.56 -1.28 -18.13
C GLU A 140 -1.95 -2.61 -18.61
N GLU A 141 -0.69 -2.58 -19.02
CA GLU A 141 0.08 -3.78 -19.41
C GLU A 141 0.09 -4.83 -18.30
N ILE A 142 0.36 -4.43 -17.06
CA ILE A 142 0.41 -5.33 -15.91
C ILE A 142 -0.96 -5.94 -15.59
N LEU A 143 -2.04 -5.16 -15.70
CA LEU A 143 -3.38 -5.67 -15.44
C LEU A 143 -3.78 -6.73 -16.47
N GLU A 144 -3.44 -6.53 -17.74
CA GLU A 144 -3.67 -7.50 -18.81
C GLU A 144 -2.85 -8.78 -18.58
N ASP A 145 -1.55 -8.64 -18.33
CA ASP A 145 -0.61 -9.77 -18.16
C ASP A 145 -0.94 -10.64 -16.93
N GLU A 146 -1.27 -10.01 -15.80
CA GLU A 146 -1.64 -10.73 -14.57
C GLU A 146 -3.11 -11.19 -14.58
N GLY A 147 -3.89 -10.83 -15.62
CA GLY A 147 -5.31 -11.17 -15.75
C GLY A 147 -6.19 -10.52 -14.68
N ILE A 148 -5.80 -9.34 -14.20
CA ILE A 148 -6.49 -8.59 -13.16
C ILE A 148 -7.57 -7.72 -13.81
N ARG A 149 -8.82 -7.96 -13.42
CA ARG A 149 -9.99 -7.31 -14.06
C ARG A 149 -10.21 -5.86 -13.66
N SER A 150 -9.77 -5.48 -12.46
CA SER A 150 -9.97 -4.15 -11.93
C SER A 150 -8.71 -3.62 -11.29
N GLN A 151 -8.32 -2.41 -11.68
CA GLN A 151 -7.19 -1.69 -11.11
C GLN A 151 -7.39 -1.36 -9.63
N TYR A 152 -8.64 -1.20 -9.19
CA TYR A 152 -8.99 -0.77 -7.83
C TYR A 152 -10.24 -1.49 -7.32
N SER A 153 -10.45 -1.48 -6.01
CA SER A 153 -11.65 -1.99 -5.35
C SER A 153 -12.80 -0.97 -5.41
N ASP A 154 -14.04 -1.45 -5.39
CA ASP A 154 -15.26 -0.64 -5.61
C ASP A 154 -15.38 0.61 -4.71
N ASP A 155 -14.84 0.55 -3.48
CA ASP A 155 -14.82 1.67 -2.53
C ASP A 155 -13.95 2.85 -2.98
N LEU A 156 -13.10 2.66 -3.99
CA LEU A 156 -12.26 3.71 -4.58
C LEU A 156 -12.79 4.20 -5.95
N ALA A 157 -13.93 3.70 -6.43
CA ALA A 157 -14.48 4.08 -7.74
C ALA A 157 -14.67 5.60 -7.89
N GLU A 158 -15.15 6.27 -6.83
CA GLU A 158 -15.31 7.74 -6.83
C GLU A 158 -14.00 8.51 -7.04
N ILE A 159 -12.83 7.87 -6.89
CA ILE A 159 -11.53 8.52 -7.10
C ILE A 159 -11.03 8.26 -8.52
N PHE A 160 -11.22 7.05 -9.03
CA PHE A 160 -10.67 6.62 -10.32
C PHE A 160 -11.58 6.87 -11.52
N GLU A 161 -12.90 7.02 -11.33
CA GLU A 161 -13.86 7.26 -12.41
C GLU A 161 -14.20 8.75 -12.62
N ARG A 162 -13.44 9.65 -11.99
CA ARG A 162 -13.67 11.10 -12.05
C ARG A 162 -13.10 11.78 -13.29
#